data_AF-A0A7W1QAP4-F1
#
_entry.id   AF-A0A7W1QAP4-F1
#
_cell.length_a   1.000
_cell.length_b   1.000
_cell.length_c   1.000
_cell.angle_alpha   90.00
_cell.angle_beta   90.00
_cell.angle_gamma   90.00
#
_symmetry.space_group_name_H-M   'P 1'
#
loop_
_entity.id
_entity.type
_entity.pdbx_description
1 polymer ?
#
loop_
_entity_poly.entity_id
_entity_poly.type
_entity_poly.pdbx_seq_one_letter_code
_entity_poly.pdbx_strand_id
1 'polypeptide(L)'
;MTSIGALFTVTALQCALLALHAPALAVGGAAVLAGFAFSFGTVIWDTALQQTIAPEKLARVSAYNWIGAMAFLPLGYAIAGPITQVIGTSTSLWIGVVWVVVTTLIVIAVPDVRNLRLAALAPERTELAQAAAAS
;
A
#
# COMPACT_ATOMS: atom_id res chain seq x y z
N MET A 1 6.75 -8.78 -2.42
CA MET A 1 5.92 -7.86 -1.61
C MET A 1 6.73 -7.04 -0.60
N THR A 2 7.94 -7.47 -0.20
CA THR A 2 8.94 -6.60 0.46
C THR A 2 9.24 -5.30 -0.31
N SER A 3 9.19 -5.33 -1.65
CA SER A 3 9.32 -4.15 -2.50
C SER A 3 8.21 -3.12 -2.32
N ILE A 4 6.98 -3.53 -1.95
CA ILE A 4 5.82 -2.63 -1.76
C ILE A 4 5.99 -1.83 -0.46
N GLY A 5 6.46 -2.49 0.60
CA GLY A 5 6.77 -1.83 1.87
C GLY A 5 7.90 -0.80 1.73
N ALA A 6 8.96 -1.15 0.99
CA ALA A 6 10.04 -0.21 0.66
C ALA A 6 9.54 1.01 -0.14
N LEU A 7 8.57 0.79 -1.04
CA LEU A 7 7.93 1.83 -1.85
C LEU A 7 7.04 2.78 -1.04
N PHE A 8 6.31 2.30 -0.02
CA PHE A 8 5.52 3.15 0.90
C PHE A 8 6.38 3.93 1.91
N THR A 9 7.59 3.48 2.23
CA THR A 9 8.55 4.32 2.96
C THR A 9 8.96 5.58 2.17
N VAL A 10 8.77 5.61 0.85
CA VAL A 10 9.09 6.79 0.03
C VAL A 10 8.06 7.92 0.20
N THR A 11 6.79 7.61 0.47
CA THR A 11 5.81 8.64 0.86
C THR A 11 6.16 9.26 2.20
N ALA A 12 6.72 8.48 3.14
CA ALA A 12 7.26 9.01 4.39
C ALA A 12 8.49 9.91 4.15
N LEU A 13 9.34 9.57 3.18
CA LEU A 13 10.49 10.40 2.78
C LEU A 13 10.05 11.78 2.25
N GLN A 14 8.95 11.84 1.47
CA GLN A 14 8.40 13.10 0.98
C GLN A 14 7.93 14.00 2.14
N CYS A 15 7.22 13.45 3.12
CA CYS A 15 6.79 14.19 4.30
C CYS A 15 7.97 14.67 5.16
N ALA A 16 9.01 13.85 5.31
CA ALA A 16 10.23 14.23 6.03
C ALA A 16 11.01 15.34 5.31
N LEU A 17 11.12 15.29 3.98
CA LEU A 17 11.78 16.33 3.18
C LEU A 17 11.01 17.66 3.22
N LEU A 18 9.68 17.61 3.20
CA LEU A 18 8.83 18.79 3.42
C LEU A 18 9.01 19.38 4.82
N ALA A 19 9.10 18.53 5.86
CA ALA A 19 9.34 18.99 7.22
C ALA A 19 10.72 19.65 7.41
N LEU A 20 11.72 19.21 6.62
CA LEU A 20 13.08 19.72 6.63
C LEU A 20 13.30 20.95 5.72
N HIS A 21 12.26 21.49 5.08
CA HIS A 21 12.36 22.59 4.10
C HIS A 21 13.36 22.30 2.97
N ALA A 22 13.43 21.05 2.51
CA ALA A 22 14.33 20.63 1.45
C ALA A 22 13.98 21.31 0.11
N PRO A 23 14.96 21.45 -0.82
CA PRO A 23 14.73 22.06 -2.12
C PRO A 23 13.64 21.33 -2.92
N ALA A 24 12.82 22.09 -3.64
CA ALA A 24 11.62 21.60 -4.34
C ALA A 24 11.90 20.43 -5.31
N LEU A 25 13.09 20.36 -5.90
CA LEU A 25 13.50 19.26 -6.76
C LEU A 25 13.63 17.91 -6.01
N ALA A 26 14.11 17.93 -4.77
CA ALA A 26 14.21 16.73 -3.95
C ALA A 26 12.82 16.22 -3.52
N VAL A 27 11.92 17.14 -3.16
CA VAL A 27 10.52 16.83 -2.85
C VAL A 27 9.80 16.29 -4.10
N GLY A 28 10.05 16.88 -5.27
CA GLY A 28 9.52 16.42 -6.54
C GLY A 28 9.97 15.00 -6.89
N GLY A 29 11.25 14.69 -6.71
CA GLY A 29 11.77 13.33 -6.92
C GLY A 29 11.12 12.30 -6.00
N ALA A 30 10.95 12.64 -4.71
CA ALA A 30 10.25 11.79 -3.76
C ALA A 30 8.76 11.60 -4.13
N ALA A 31 8.10 12.66 -4.61
CA ALA A 31 6.70 12.61 -5.04
C ALA A 31 6.49 11.73 -6.28
N VAL A 32 7.42 11.76 -7.24
CA VAL A 32 7.37 10.87 -8.42
C VAL A 32 7.50 9.41 -7.99
N LEU A 33 8.45 9.11 -7.10
CA LEU A 33 8.64 7.74 -6.59
C LEU A 33 7.43 7.28 -5.76
N ALA A 34 6.85 8.15 -4.95
CA ALA A 34 5.62 7.90 -4.21
C ALA A 34 4.42 7.62 -5.14
N GLY A 35 4.28 8.38 -6.23
CA GLY A 35 3.22 8.15 -7.22
C GLY A 35 3.41 6.81 -7.96
N PHE A 36 4.65 6.46 -8.31
CA PHE A 36 4.97 5.18 -8.92
C PHE A 36 4.68 4.00 -7.99
N ALA A 37 5.11 4.11 -6.72
CA ALA A 37 4.80 3.17 -5.65
C ALA A 37 3.31 2.88 -5.52
N PHE A 38 2.52 3.94 -5.42
CA PHE A 38 1.08 3.85 -5.27
C PHE A 38 0.43 3.18 -6.49
N SER A 39 0.80 3.62 -7.70
CA SER A 39 0.27 3.05 -8.95
C SER A 39 0.58 1.56 -9.07
N PHE A 40 1.82 1.17 -8.79
CA PHE A 40 2.26 -0.22 -8.83
C PHE A 40 1.55 -1.08 -7.77
N GLY A 41 1.39 -0.53 -6.55
CA GLY A 41 0.65 -1.19 -5.47
C GLY A 41 -0.82 -1.45 -5.82
N THR A 42 -1.50 -0.45 -6.41
CA THR A 42 -2.89 -0.58 -6.86
C THR A 42 -3.04 -1.68 -7.91
N VAL A 43 -2.14 -1.75 -8.91
CA VAL A 43 -2.19 -2.80 -9.93
C VAL A 43 -2.05 -4.20 -9.33
N ILE A 44 -1.11 -4.39 -8.42
CA ILE A 44 -0.92 -5.68 -7.74
C ILE A 44 -2.15 -6.02 -6.89
N TRP A 45 -2.66 -5.05 -6.15
CA TRP A 45 -3.85 -5.22 -5.32
C TRP A 45 -5.06 -5.64 -6.15
N ASP A 46 -5.36 -4.93 -7.24
CA ASP A 46 -6.48 -5.25 -8.12
C ASP A 46 -6.33 -6.64 -8.74
N THR A 47 -5.10 -7.01 -9.14
CA THR A 47 -4.81 -8.35 -9.67
C THR A 47 -5.03 -9.43 -8.61
N ALA A 48 -4.56 -9.22 -7.39
CA ALA A 48 -4.74 -10.17 -6.29
C ALA A 48 -6.22 -10.31 -5.89
N LEU A 49 -6.97 -9.20 -5.88
CA LEU A 49 -8.39 -9.19 -5.58
C LEU A 49 -9.17 -10.00 -6.62
N GLN A 50 -8.82 -9.84 -7.91
CA GLN A 50 -9.41 -10.61 -9.00
C GLN A 50 -9.06 -12.11 -8.94
N GLN A 51 -7.86 -12.46 -8.52
CA GLN A 51 -7.43 -13.86 -8.41
C GLN A 51 -8.00 -14.59 -7.19
N THR A 52 -8.30 -13.87 -6.11
CA THR A 52 -8.69 -14.48 -4.82
C THR A 52 -10.21 -14.53 -4.62
N ILE A 53 -10.98 -13.65 -5.29
CA ILE A 53 -12.42 -13.51 -5.07
C ILE A 53 -13.20 -14.04 -6.27
N ALA A 54 -14.13 -14.96 -6.01
CA ALA A 54 -15.04 -15.48 -7.03
C ALA A 54 -15.79 -14.34 -7.76
N PRO A 55 -16.01 -14.43 -9.09
CA PRO A 55 -16.55 -13.35 -9.91
C PRO A 55 -17.86 -12.75 -9.37
N GLU A 56 -18.69 -13.60 -8.78
CA GLU A 56 -20.00 -13.27 -8.20
C GLU A 56 -19.92 -12.32 -7.00
N LYS A 57 -18.83 -12.37 -6.24
CA LYS A 57 -18.64 -11.58 -5.00
C LYS A 57 -17.73 -10.37 -5.18
N LEU A 58 -16.99 -10.32 -6.29
CA LEU A 58 -16.01 -9.27 -6.59
C LEU A 58 -16.64 -7.87 -6.59
N ALA A 59 -17.80 -7.71 -7.24
CA ALA A 59 -18.50 -6.44 -7.30
C ALA A 59 -18.90 -5.91 -5.90
N ARG A 60 -19.34 -6.80 -5.01
CA ARG A 60 -19.72 -6.44 -3.63
C ARG A 60 -18.51 -6.04 -2.80
N VAL A 61 -17.43 -6.81 -2.86
CA VAL A 61 -16.20 -6.53 -2.10
C VAL A 61 -15.54 -5.25 -2.57
N SER A 62 -15.47 -5.03 -3.89
CA SER A 62 -14.95 -3.78 -4.46
C SER A 62 -15.79 -2.57 -4.05
N ALA A 63 -17.13 -2.68 -4.07
CA ALA A 63 -18.02 -1.63 -3.60
C ALA A 63 -17.79 -1.28 -2.12
N TYR A 64 -17.61 -2.28 -1.24
CA TYR A 64 -17.31 -2.03 0.17
C TYR A 64 -15.96 -1.32 0.36
N ASN A 65 -14.93 -1.73 -0.37
CA ASN A 65 -13.62 -1.06 -0.32
C ASN A 65 -13.71 0.40 -0.77
N TRP A 66 -14.44 0.67 -1.85
CA TRP A 66 -14.62 2.03 -2.39
C TRP A 66 -15.42 2.94 -1.46
N ILE A 67 -16.46 2.43 -0.82
CA ILE A 67 -17.23 3.17 0.19
C ILE A 67 -16.32 3.54 1.37
N GLY A 68 -15.46 2.62 1.80
CA GLY A 68 -14.44 2.91 2.81
C GLY A 68 -13.56 4.09 2.41
N ALA A 69 -12.97 4.05 1.21
CA ALA A 69 -12.16 5.15 0.70
C ALA A 69 -12.96 6.47 0.65
N MET A 70 -14.18 6.47 0.09
CA MET A 70 -15.01 7.68 -0.02
C MET A 70 -15.44 8.27 1.31
N ALA A 71 -15.57 7.46 2.37
CA ALA A 71 -15.89 7.97 3.70
C ALA A 71 -14.65 8.52 4.44
N PHE A 72 -13.54 7.78 4.41
CA PHE A 72 -12.35 8.11 5.21
C PHE A 72 -11.51 9.24 4.60
N LEU A 73 -11.45 9.35 3.27
CA LEU A 73 -10.61 10.34 2.59
C LEU A 73 -11.06 11.80 2.85
N PRO A 74 -12.34 12.18 2.67
CA PRO A 74 -12.79 13.53 2.99
C PRO A 74 -12.73 13.81 4.50
N LEU A 75 -13.01 12.81 5.34
CA LEU A 75 -12.89 12.94 6.79
C LEU A 75 -11.43 13.25 7.19
N GLY A 76 -10.47 12.54 6.59
CA GLY A 76 -9.04 12.78 6.79
C GLY A 76 -8.65 14.20 6.42
N TYR A 77 -9.09 14.71 5.27
CA TYR A 77 -8.81 16.09 4.87
C TYR A 77 -9.48 17.13 5.77
N ALA A 78 -10.72 16.89 6.19
CA ALA A 78 -11.45 17.79 7.08
C ALA A 78 -10.77 17.92 8.45
N ILE A 79 -10.18 16.84 8.97
CA ILE A 79 -9.52 16.81 10.28
C ILE A 79 -8.06 17.28 10.18
N ALA A 80 -7.38 17.03 9.06
CA ALA A 80 -5.96 17.36 8.88
C ALA A 80 -5.68 18.87 9.03
N GLY A 81 -6.57 19.73 8.52
CA GLY A 81 -6.44 21.19 8.62
C GLY A 81 -6.46 21.70 10.08
N PRO A 82 -7.56 21.48 10.83
CA PRO A 82 -7.68 21.89 12.23
C PRO A 82 -6.56 21.32 13.11
N ILE A 83 -6.20 20.04 12.95
CA ILE A 83 -5.08 19.44 13.69
C ILE A 83 -3.80 20.24 13.41
N THR A 84 -3.50 20.52 12.14
CA THR A 84 -2.28 21.24 11.77
C THR A 84 -2.23 22.67 12.32
N GLN A 85 -3.37 23.34 12.48
CA GLN A 85 -3.44 24.66 13.12
C GLN A 85 -3.15 24.61 14.62
N VAL A 86 -3.50 23.51 15.30
CA VAL A 86 -3.33 23.35 16.75
C VAL A 86 -1.92 22.86 17.12
N ILE A 87 -1.40 21.85 16.42
CA ILE A 87 -0.11 21.22 16.74
C ILE A 87 1.06 21.68 15.85
N GLY A 88 0.78 22.48 14.83
CA GLY A 88 1.76 23.04 13.89
C GLY A 88 2.14 22.08 12.75
N THR A 89 2.52 22.67 11.62
CA THR A 89 2.84 21.95 10.36
C THR A 89 3.94 20.92 10.52
N SER A 90 5.03 21.25 11.23
CA SER A 90 6.16 20.32 11.39
C SER A 90 5.77 19.07 12.20
N THR A 91 5.01 19.25 13.29
CA THR A 91 4.53 18.14 14.13
C THR A 91 3.56 17.24 13.38
N SER A 92 2.61 17.82 12.63
CA SER A 92 1.69 17.06 11.77
C SER A 92 2.42 16.19 10.74
N LEU A 93 3.47 16.73 10.13
CA LEU A 93 4.28 15.98 9.16
C LEU A 93 5.01 14.81 9.80
N TRP A 94 5.58 14.99 11.00
CA TRP A 94 6.22 13.90 11.74
C TRP A 94 5.22 12.81 12.16
N ILE A 95 4.01 13.19 12.58
CA ILE A 95 2.94 12.22 12.87
C ILE A 95 2.60 11.43 11.60
N GLY A 96 2.49 12.09 10.45
CA GLY A 96 2.28 11.43 9.16
C GLY A 96 3.39 10.43 8.81
N VAL A 97 4.66 10.83 9.00
CA VAL A 97 5.83 9.94 8.80
C VAL A 97 5.73 8.71 9.68
N VAL A 98 5.53 8.89 11.00
CA VAL A 98 5.42 7.77 11.95
C VAL A 98 4.24 6.88 11.59
N TRP A 99 3.10 7.45 11.23
CA TRP A 99 1.91 6.70 10.85
C TRP A 99 2.16 5.81 9.61
N VAL A 100 2.76 6.36 8.55
CA VAL A 100 3.10 5.61 7.34
C VAL A 100 4.11 4.51 7.64
N VAL A 101 5.14 4.78 8.44
CA VAL A 101 6.15 3.78 8.81
C VAL A 101 5.53 2.65 9.63
N VAL A 102 4.74 2.97 10.67
CA VAL A 102 4.11 1.98 11.55
C VAL A 102 3.13 1.11 10.77
N THR A 103 2.25 1.72 9.96
CA THR A 103 1.30 0.96 9.14
C THR A 103 2.00 0.05 8.13
N THR A 104 3.08 0.55 7.49
CA THR A 104 3.91 -0.26 6.60
C THR A 104 4.54 -1.45 7.33
N LEU A 105 5.09 -1.24 8.52
CA LEU A 105 5.67 -2.32 9.33
C LEU A 105 4.62 -3.36 9.72
N ILE A 106 3.41 -2.92 10.10
CA ILE A 106 2.30 -3.83 10.42
C ILE A 106 1.95 -4.68 9.20
N VAL A 107 1.79 -4.08 8.01
CA VAL A 107 1.47 -4.81 6.77
C VAL A 107 2.56 -5.83 6.42
N ILE A 108 3.84 -5.47 6.56
CA ILE A 108 4.96 -6.41 6.32
C ILE A 108 4.99 -7.53 7.36
N ALA A 109 4.55 -7.26 8.59
CA ALA A 109 4.48 -8.25 9.66
C ALA A 109 3.34 -9.28 9.47
N VAL A 110 2.34 -9.00 8.62
CA VAL A 110 1.26 -9.95 8.32
C VAL A 110 1.83 -11.14 7.52
N PRO A 111 1.80 -12.38 8.06
CA PRO A 111 2.38 -13.56 7.41
C PRO A 111 1.73 -13.89 6.06
N ASP A 112 0.44 -13.59 5.94
CA ASP A 112 -0.36 -13.81 4.72
C ASP A 112 0.18 -13.00 3.53
N VAL A 113 0.65 -11.77 3.80
CA VAL A 113 1.31 -10.89 2.81
C VAL A 113 2.70 -11.40 2.42
N ARG A 114 3.38 -12.14 3.32
CA ARG A 114 4.68 -12.78 3.00
C ARG A 114 4.50 -14.07 2.19
N ASN A 115 3.42 -14.81 2.41
CA ASN A 115 3.20 -16.14 1.85
C ASN A 115 2.37 -16.20 0.56
N LEU A 116 1.77 -15.07 0.12
CA LEU A 116 1.04 -14.98 -1.16
C LEU A 116 1.84 -15.41 -2.41
N ARG A 117 3.17 -15.57 -2.32
CA ARG A 117 4.02 -16.04 -3.42
C ARG A 117 4.16 -17.56 -3.54
N LEU A 118 3.73 -18.34 -2.54
CA LEU A 118 3.98 -19.80 -2.50
C LEU A 118 2.76 -20.65 -2.87
N ALA A 119 1.54 -20.19 -2.58
CA ALA A 119 0.34 -20.99 -2.82
C ALA A 119 0.01 -21.15 -4.32
N ALA A 120 0.32 -20.16 -5.16
CA ALA A 120 -0.03 -20.18 -6.59
C ALA A 120 0.77 -21.21 -7.41
N LEU A 121 1.92 -21.69 -6.90
CA LEU A 121 2.77 -22.66 -7.61
C LEU A 121 2.61 -24.11 -7.12
N ALA A 122 1.83 -24.32 -6.05
CA ALA A 122 1.64 -25.66 -5.48
C ALA A 122 0.72 -26.59 -6.31
N PRO A 123 -0.38 -26.11 -6.95
CA PRO A 123 -1.24 -26.99 -7.73
C PRO A 123 -0.54 -27.48 -9.01
N GLU A 124 0.06 -26.55 -9.76
CA GLU A 124 0.70 -26.84 -11.05
C GLU A 124 1.95 -27.70 -10.91
N ARG A 125 2.74 -27.51 -9.84
CA ARG A 125 3.93 -28.36 -9.57
C ARG A 125 3.54 -29.78 -9.14
N THR A 126 2.36 -29.97 -8.57
CA THR A 126 1.84 -31.29 -8.21
C THR A 126 1.33 -32.03 -9.44
N GLU A 127 0.61 -31.35 -10.35
CA GLU A 127 0.15 -31.93 -11.62
C GLU A 127 1.31 -32.25 -12.57
N LEU A 128 2.31 -31.37 -12.70
CA LEU A 128 3.48 -31.62 -13.54
C LEU A 128 4.37 -32.75 -13.00
N ALA A 129 4.50 -32.88 -11.68
CA ALA A 129 5.22 -33.99 -11.05
C ALA A 129 4.49 -35.33 -11.22
N GLN A 130 3.15 -35.33 -11.18
CA GLN A 130 2.33 -36.52 -11.46
C GLN A 130 2.38 -36.92 -12.93
N ALA A 131 2.35 -35.95 -13.86
CA ALA A 131 2.46 -36.21 -15.29
C ALA A 131 3.83 -36.79 -15.68
N ALA A 132 4.92 -36.29 -15.08
CA ALA A 132 6.27 -36.80 -15.32
C ALA A 132 6.55 -38.18 -14.66
N ALA A 133 5.80 -38.56 -13.63
CA ALA A 133 5.88 -39.88 -13.01
C ALA A 133 5.06 -40.95 -13.76
N ALA A 134 4.17 -40.52 -14.67
CA ALA A 134 3.32 -41.39 -15.49
C ALA A 134 3.88 -41.66 -16.90
N SER A 135 5.04 -41.09 -17.24
CA SER A 135 5.78 -41.27 -18.50
C SER A 135 7.08 -42.04 -18.29
#